data_AF-A0A1M6PF94-F1
#
_entry.id   AF-A0A1M6PF94-F1
#
_cell.length_a   1.000
_cell.length_b   1.000
_cell.length_c   1.000
_cell.angle_alpha   90.00
_cell.angle_beta   90.00
_cell.angle_gamma   90.00
#
_symmetry.space_group_name_H-M   'P 1'
#
loop_
_entity.id
_entity.type
_entity.pdbx_description
1 polymer ?
#
loop_
_entity_poly.entity_id
_entity_poly.type
_entity_poly.pdbx_seq_one_letter_code
_entity_poly.pdbx_strand_id
1 'polypeptide(L)' 'MFGLALSALILVFGIFLRTTNNLGFASSKRFSWLFIILGIITLTGKIIILYQKGEL' A
#
# COMPACT_ATOMS: atom_id res chain seq x y z
N MET A 1 -15.93 -0.22 1.97
CA MET A 1 -15.17 -1.37 1.39
C MET A 1 -14.14 -0.94 0.33
N PHE A 2 -14.44 -0.01 -0.58
CA PHE A 2 -13.52 0.49 -1.62
C PHE A 2 -12.11 0.87 -1.13
N GLY A 3 -12.01 1.59 -0.01
CA GLY A 3 -10.72 2.06 0.48
C GLY A 3 -9.79 0.99 1.08
N LEU A 4 -10.30 -0.19 1.50
CA LEU A 4 -9.45 -1.32 1.92
C LEU A 4 -8.88 -2.05 0.69
N ALA A 5 -9.71 -2.23 -0.33
CA ALA A 5 -9.27 -2.79 -1.61
C ALA A 5 -8.20 -1.88 -2.26
N LEU A 6 -8.40 -0.56 -2.23
CA LEU A 6 -7.43 0.40 -2.75
C LEU A 6 -6.10 0.38 -1.98
N SER A 7 -6.12 0.31 -0.64
CA SER A 7 -4.89 0.20 0.14
C SER A 7 -4.15 -1.11 -0.10
N ALA A 8 -4.87 -2.22 -0.28
CA ALA A 8 -4.29 -3.50 -0.65
C ALA A 8 -3.64 -3.46 -2.04
N LEU A 9 -4.30 -2.81 -3.01
CA LEU A 9 -3.78 -2.65 -4.37
C LEU A 9 -2.52 -1.79 -4.39
N ILE A 10 -2.48 -0.70 -3.61
CA ILE A 10 -1.30 0.16 -3.44
C ILE A 10 -0.13 -0.61 -2.80
N LEU A 11 -0.40 -1.45 -1.79
CA LEU A 11 0.62 -2.31 -1.18
C LEU A 11 1.20 -3.32 -2.18
N VAL A 12 0.34 -4.04 -2.89
CA VAL A 12 0.75 -5.01 -3.91
C VAL A 12 1.54 -4.33 -5.03
N PHE A 13 1.11 -3.14 -5.45
CA PHE A 13 1.82 -2.34 -6.46
C PHE A 13 3.19 -1.86 -5.97
N GLY A 14 3.28 -1.44 -4.71
CA GLY A 14 4.54 -1.11 -4.05
C GLY A 14 5.50 -2.30 -4.04
N ILE A 15 5.04 -3.48 -3.62
CA ILE A 15 5.82 -4.72 -3.62
C ILE A 15 6.25 -5.12 -5.04
N PHE A 16 5.34 -5.01 -6.01
CA PHE A 16 5.62 -5.29 -7.42
C PHE A 16 6.73 -4.36 -7.98
N LEU A 17 6.66 -3.06 -7.67
CA LEU A 17 7.71 -2.09 -8.03
C LEU A 17 9.05 -2.40 -7.37
N ARG A 18 9.05 -3.02 -6.18
CA ARG A 18 10.29 -3.47 -5.51
C ARG A 18 10.88 -4.69 -6.19
N THR A 19 10.02 -5.65 -6.56
CA THR A 19 10.42 -6.96 -7.08
C THR A 19 10.81 -6.91 -8.56
N THR A 20 10.22 -5.99 -9.33
CA THR A 20 10.52 -5.87 -10.76
C THR A 20 11.98 -5.44 -10.97
N ASN A 21 12.74 -6.17 -11.80
CA ASN A 21 14.14 -5.86 -12.10
C ASN A 21 14.33 -5.16 -13.45
N ASN A 22 13.26 -4.55 -13.97
CA ASN A 22 13.29 -3.90 -15.26
C ASN A 22 13.97 -2.52 -15.15
N LEU A 23 14.99 -2.27 -15.97
CA LEU A 23 15.83 -1.05 -15.95
C LEU A 23 14.99 0.23 -16.15
N GLY A 24 13.88 0.15 -16.89
CA GLY A 24 12.94 1.27 -17.05
C GLY A 24 12.27 1.74 -15.74
N PHE A 25 12.24 0.89 -14.71
CA PHE A 25 11.68 1.21 -13.40
C PHE A 25 12.74 1.48 -12.32
N ALA A 26 14.02 1.60 -12.70
CA ALA A 26 15.12 1.83 -11.75
C ALA A 26 14.93 3.13 -10.91
N SER A 27 14.37 4.19 -11.52
CA SER A 27 14.01 5.42 -10.80
C SER A 27 12.79 5.20 -9.87
N SER A 28 11.78 4.50 -10.38
CA SER A 28 10.53 4.20 -9.64
C SER A 28 10.74 3.22 -8.47
N LYS A 29 11.81 2.43 -8.47
CA LYS A 29 12.20 1.55 -7.35
C LYS A 29 12.44 2.31 -6.04
N ARG A 30 12.95 3.55 -6.09
CA ARG A 30 13.07 4.38 -4.88
C ARG A 30 11.70 4.78 -4.32
N PHE A 31 10.73 5.00 -5.20
CA PHE A 31 9.36 5.33 -4.82
C PHE A 31 8.55 4.11 -4.36
N SER A 32 8.96 2.89 -4.71
CA SER A 32 8.36 1.65 -4.21
C SER A 32 8.22 1.65 -2.68
N TRP A 33 9.23 2.12 -1.97
CA TRP A 33 9.21 2.16 -0.51
C TRP A 33 8.17 3.15 0.04
N LEU A 34 7.96 4.28 -0.65
CA LEU A 34 6.89 5.23 -0.32
C LEU A 34 5.50 4.62 -0.54
N PHE A 35 5.27 3.90 -1.64
CA PHE A 35 4.00 3.20 -1.89
C PHE A 35 3.74 2.12 -0.85
N ILE A 36 4.75 1.38 -0.43
CA ILE A 36 4.63 0.37 0.64
C ILE A 36 4.26 1.05 1.96
N ILE A 37 4.98 2.09 2.37
CA ILE A 37 4.70 2.83 3.63
C ILE A 37 3.30 3.44 3.61
N LEU A 38 2.92 4.09 2.51
CA LEU A 38 1.61 4.71 2.35
C LEU A 38 0.50 3.66 2.41
N GLY A 39 0.71 2.50 1.77
CA GLY A 39 -0.20 1.38 1.82
C GLY A 39 -0.38 0.83 3.24
N ILE A 40 0.71 0.64 4.00
CA ILE A 40 0.67 0.19 5.40
C ILE A 40 -0.08 1.20 6.27
N ILE A 41 0.28 2.49 6.21
CA ILE A 41 -0.36 3.53 7.01
C ILE A 41 -1.87 3.61 6.73
N THR A 42 -2.25 3.54 5.45
CA THR A 42 -3.66 3.62 5.04
C THR A 42 -4.44 2.38 5.52
N LEU A 43 -3.84 1.20 5.41
CA LEU A 43 -4.45 -0.06 5.86
C LEU A 43 -4.64 -0.05 7.38
N THR A 44 -3.58 0.26 8.14
CA THR A 44 -3.61 0.32 9.59
C THR A 44 -4.60 1.38 10.08
N GLY A 45 -4.60 2.58 9.49
CA GLY A 45 -5.55 3.63 9.82
C GLY A 45 -7.00 3.21 9.58
N LYS A 46 -7.28 2.52 8.47
CA LYS A 46 -8.64 1.98 8.21
C LYS A 46 -9.05 0.90 9.20
N ILE A 47 -8.14 0.00 9.56
CA ILE A 47 -8.40 -1.04 10.57
C ILE A 47 -8.71 -0.39 11.91
N ILE A 48 -7.93 0.61 12.34
CA ILE A 48 -8.16 1.34 13.60
C ILE A 48 -9.52 2.04 13.58
N ILE A 49 -9.88 2.72 12.48
CA ILE A 49 -11.17 3.40 12.35
C ILE A 49 -12.34 2.40 12.42
N LEU A 50 -12.23 1.25 11.74
CA LEU A 50 -13.24 0.19 11.80
C LEU A 50 -13.38 -0.38 13.22
N TYR A 51 -12.25 -0.56 13.92
CA TYR A 51 -12.21 -1.00 15.31
C TYR A 51 -12.88 0.00 16.26
N GLN A 52 -12.59 1.30 16.10
CA GLN A 52 -13.21 2.36 16.91
C GLN A 52 -14.71 2.51 16.64
N LYS A 53 -15.17 2.24 15.42
CA LYS A 53 -16.59 2.25 15.07
C LYS A 53 -17.37 1.06 15.65
N GLY A 54 -16.68 0.05 16.21
CA GLY A 54 -17.33 -1.18 16.68
C GLY A 54 -17.97 -1.98 15.54
N GLU A 55 -17.53 -1.76 14.30
CA GLU A 55 -18.02 -2.44 13.08
C GLU A 55 -17.22 -3.73 12.78
N LEU A 56 -16.55 -4.30 13.79
CA LEU A 56 -15.73 -5.51 13.71
C LEU A 56 -16.38 -6.69 14.45
#